data_AF-A0A7C1XC85-F1
#
_entry.id   AF-A0A7C1XC85-F1
#
_cell.length_a   1.000
_cell.length_b   1.000
_cell.length_c   1.000
_cell.angle_alpha   90.00
_cell.angle_beta   90.00
_cell.angle_gamma   90.00
#
_symmetry.space_group_name_H-M   'P 1'
#
loop_
_entity.id
_entity.type
_entity.pdbx_description
1 polymer ?
#
loop_
_entity_poly.entity_id
_entity_poly.type
_entity_poly.pdbx_seq_one_letter_code
_entity_poly.pdbx_strand_id
1 'polypeptide(L)' 'MKVLVSWSTGKDSAWMLHRLQQCQDLQLVGLVSTVNAEFERVAMHGVRTELVTQ' A
#
# COMPACT_ATOMS: atom_id res chain seq x y z
N MET A 1 -1.57 14.91 -11.44
CA MET A 1 -0.56 13.87 -11.82
C MET A 1 -1.02 12.51 -11.32
N LYS A 2 -0.91 11.42 -12.11
CA LYS A 2 -1.28 10.07 -11.65
C LYS A 2 -0.14 9.45 -10.83
N VAL A 3 -0.47 8.85 -9.70
CA VAL A 3 0.50 8.27 -8.77
C VAL A 3 0.11 6.85 -8.39
N LEU A 4 1.06 5.92 -8.52
CA LEU A 4 1.06 4.61 -7.87
C LEU A 4 2.00 4.68 -6.67
N VAL A 5 1.60 4.09 -5.55
CA VAL A 5 2.41 4.14 -4.32
C VAL A 5 2.77 2.76 -3.80
N SER A 6 3.98 2.65 -3.28
CA SER A 6 4.42 1.45 -2.56
C SER A 6 3.66 1.34 -1.24
N TRP A 7 3.05 0.17 -1.01
CA TRP A 7 2.23 -0.13 0.16
C TRP A 7 2.84 -1.31 0.92
N SER A 8 3.35 -1.04 2.12
CA SER A 8 3.97 -2.06 2.96
C SER A 8 3.05 -2.63 4.03
N THR A 9 1.79 -2.17 4.14
CA THR A 9 0.86 -2.35 5.28
C THR A 9 1.30 -1.75 6.62
N GLY A 10 2.48 -1.12 6.68
CA GLY A 10 2.97 -0.45 7.88
C GLY A 10 2.30 0.89 8.15
N LYS A 11 2.46 1.38 9.38
CA LYS A 11 1.93 2.68 9.83
C LYS A 11 2.37 3.86 8.96
N ASP A 12 3.62 3.85 8.49
CA ASP A 12 4.18 4.96 7.72
C ASP A 12 3.60 5.00 6.30
N SER A 13 3.37 3.82 5.69
CA SER A 13 2.64 3.71 4.42
C SER A 13 1.18 4.15 4.58
N ALA A 14 0.52 3.79 5.69
CA ALA A 14 -0.84 4.23 6.00
C ALA A 14 -0.93 5.75 6.17
N TRP A 15 0.04 6.36 6.86
CA TRP A 15 0.12 7.81 7.01
C TRP A 15 0.36 8.52 5.68
N MET A 16 1.29 8.02 4.85
CA MET A 16 1.53 8.54 3.51
C MET A 16 0.25 8.48 2.66
N LEU A 17 -0.46 7.35 2.65
CA LEU A 17 -1.72 7.19 1.93
C LEU A 17 -2.75 8.23 2.37
N HIS A 18 -2.94 8.39 3.69
CA HIS A 18 -3.85 9.38 4.26
C HIS A 18 -3.52 10.81 3.78
N ARG A 19 -2.25 11.18 3.75
CA ARG A 19 -1.80 12.50 3.27
C ARG A 19 -2.01 12.68 1.77
N LEU A 20 -1.76 11.65 0.97
CA LEU A 20 -1.96 11.71 -0.48
C LEU A 20 -3.44 11.82 -0.86
N GLN A 21 -4.33 11.17 -0.12
CA GLN A 21 -5.78 11.30 -0.32
C GLN A 21 -6.30 12.73 -0.07
N GLN A 22 -5.57 13.55 0.70
CA GLN A 22 -5.92 14.95 0.96
C GLN A 22 -5.31 15.92 -0.07
N CYS A 23 -4.45 15.44 -0.96
CA CYS A 23 -3.75 16.28 -1.93
C CYS A 23 -4.56 16.40 -3.23
N GLN A 24 -5.02 17.61 -3.55
CA GLN A 24 -5.90 17.85 -4.70
C GLN A 24 -5.17 17.75 -6.06
N ASP A 25 -3.85 17.95 -6.08
CA ASP A 25 -3.05 17.95 -7.32
C ASP A 25 -2.65 16.54 -7.79
N LEU A 26 -2.88 15.54 -6.94
CA LEU A 26 -2.50 14.15 -7.17
C LEU A 26 -3.74 13.27 -7.35
N GLN A 27 -3.69 12.45 -8.39
CA GLN A 27 -4.65 11.38 -8.59
C GLN A 27 -3.98 10.08 -8.15
N LEU A 28 -4.29 9.62 -6.94
CA LEU A 28 -3.88 8.29 -6.49
C LEU A 28 -4.63 7.24 -7.32
N VAL A 29 -3.91 6.45 -8.13
CA VAL A 29 -4.51 5.47 -9.04
C VAL A 29 -4.36 4.03 -8.58
N GLY A 30 -3.60 3.78 -7.51
CA GLY A 30 -3.47 2.45 -6.94
C GLY A 30 -2.35 2.31 -5.92
N LEU A 31 -2.39 1.19 -5.21
CA LEU A 31 -1.38 0.75 -4.26
C LEU A 31 -0.64 -0.46 -4.84
N VAL A 32 0.67 -0.54 -4.62
CA VAL A 32 1.52 -1.65 -5.09
C VAL A 32 2.24 -2.23 -3.89
N SER A 33 2.08 -3.53 -3.66
CA SER A 33 2.77 -4.23 -2.56
C SER A 33 3.57 -5.41 -3.12
N THR A 34 4.68 -5.73 -2.45
CA THR A 34 5.42 -6.96 -2.70
C THR A 34 4.96 -8.03 -1.71
N VAL A 35 4.70 -9.23 -2.23
CA VAL A 35 4.32 -10.39 -1.42
C VAL A 35 5.45 -11.41 -1.42
N ASN A 36 5.66 -12.04 -0.27
CA ASN A 36 6.42 -13.27 -0.18
C ASN A 36 5.50 -14.41 -0.64
N ALA A 37 5.89 -15.08 -1.73
CA ALA A 37 5.08 -16.14 -2.35
C ALA A 37 5.01 -17.43 -1.53
N GLU A 38 6.02 -17.73 -0.71
CA GLU A 38 6.05 -18.94 0.13
C GLU A 38 5.07 -18.83 1.31
N PHE A 39 4.96 -17.64 1.90
CA PHE A 39 4.14 -17.40 3.09
C PHE A 39 2.83 -16.65 2.82
N GLU A 40 2.57 -16.25 1.57
CA GLU A 40 1.42 -15.45 1.12
C GLU A 40 1.19 -14.19 1.97
N ARG A 41 2.28 -13.46 2.24
CA ARG A 41 2.28 -12.28 3.11
C ARG A 41 2.97 -11.10 2.46
N VAL A 42 2.53 -9.89 2.80
CA VAL A 42 3.25 -8.65 2.47
C VAL A 42 4.67 -8.72 3.04
N ALA A 43 5.67 -8.52 2.18
CA ALA A 43 7.06 -8.87 2.46
C ALA A 43 7.66 -8.14 3.68
N MET A 44 7.28 -6.88 3.90
CA MET A 44 7.89 -6.03 4.94
C MET A 44 7.28 -6.23 6.33
N HIS A 45 5.95 -6.40 6.42
CA HIS A 45 5.23 -6.41 7.70
C HIS A 45 4.50 -7.73 7.98
N GLY A 46 4.61 -8.74 7.11
CA GLY A 46 4.08 -10.08 7.34
C GLY A 46 2.55 -10.18 7.38
N VAL A 47 1.84 -9.15 6.93
CA VAL A 47 0.36 -9.14 6.85
C VAL A 47 -0.10 -10.12 5.78
N ARG A 48 -1.12 -10.92 6.09
CA ARG A 48 -1.70 -11.89 5.14
C ARG A 48 -2.25 -11.17 3.92
N THR A 49 -1.97 -11.70 2.73
CA THR A 49 -2.43 -11.10 1.46
C THR A 49 -3.96 -10.94 1.43
N GLU A 50 -4.70 -11.92 1.95
CA GLU A 50 -6.17 -11.90 2.06
C GLU A 50 -6.74 -10.69 2.81
N LEU A 51 -6.01 -10.11 3.76
CA LEU A 51 -6.45 -8.93 4.51
C LEU A 51 -6.25 -7.62 3.73
N VAL A 52 -5.41 -7.65 2.69
CA VAL A 52 -5.03 -6.47 1.89
C VAL A 52 -5.79 -6.42 0.57
N THR A 53 -6.28 -7.57 0.09
CA THR A 53 -7.01 -7.71 -1.18
C THR A 53 -8.54 -7.75 -1.02
N GLN A 54 -9.08 -7.23 0.08
CA GLN A 54 -10.53 -7.04 0.24
C GLN A 54 -11.03 -5.87 -0.61
#